data_AF-A0A822A4D6-F1
#
_entry.id   AF-A0A822A4D6-F1
#
_cell.length_a   1.000
_cell.length_b   1.000
_cell.length_c   1.000
_cell.angle_alpha   90.00
_cell.angle_beta   90.00
_cell.angle_gamma   90.00
#
_symmetry.space_group_name_H-M   'P 1'
#
loop_
_entity.id
_entity.type
_entity.pdbx_description
1 polymer ?
#
loop_
_entity_poly.entity_id
_entity_poly.type
_entity_poly.pdbx_seq_one_letter_code
_entity_poly.pdbx_strand_id
1 'polypeptide(L)'
;MMSGGYVVNVGDFSGVHSGVVFGVCNTISSIGGFCAPYITGFITKNKTAGEWKLALMLYAASFLISAVAFSLLARGETEPWARDDVHDEKINYDVDANKELMEIKASTVVPQSQVA
;
A
#
# COMPACT_ATOMS: atom_id res chain seq x y z
N MET A 1 -19.19 -2.07 0.03
CA MET A 1 -18.06 -2.53 -0.79
C MET A 1 -17.42 -1.28 -1.38
N MET A 2 -16.31 -0.78 -0.84
CA MET A 2 -15.52 0.33 -1.43
C MET A 2 -14.28 0.57 -0.54
N SER A 3 -13.26 -0.26 -0.68
CA SER A 3 -11.89 0.10 -0.24
C SER A 3 -10.86 -0.82 -0.92
N GLY A 4 -11.01 -0.99 -2.24
CA GLY A 4 -10.13 -1.86 -3.03
C GLY A 4 -8.91 -1.15 -3.63
N GLY A 5 -8.64 0.11 -3.29
CA GLY A 5 -7.55 0.88 -3.90
C GLY A 5 -6.36 1.14 -2.98
N TYR A 6 -6.62 1.60 -1.76
CA TYR A 6 -5.56 2.06 -0.85
C TYR A 6 -4.72 0.93 -0.25
N VAL A 7 -5.39 -0.17 0.14
CA VAL A 7 -4.72 -1.32 0.76
C VAL A 7 -3.84 -2.06 -0.25
N VAL A 8 -4.23 -2.07 -1.53
CA VAL A 8 -3.52 -2.79 -2.60
C VAL A 8 -2.24 -2.04 -3.01
N ASN A 9 -2.31 -0.70 -3.10
CA ASN A 9 -1.14 0.13 -3.46
C ASN A 9 -0.04 0.16 -2.38
N VAL A 10 -0.39 0.03 -1.09
CA VAL A 10 0.62 -0.12 -0.02
C VAL A 10 1.23 -1.53 -0.03
N GLY A 11 0.43 -2.55 -0.37
CA GLY A 11 0.91 -3.91 -0.57
C GLY A 11 1.94 -4.02 -1.69
N ASP A 12 1.68 -3.41 -2.85
CA ASP A 12 2.60 -3.44 -4.01
C ASP A 12 3.95 -2.79 -3.73
N PHE A 13 4.02 -1.82 -2.82
CA PHE A 13 5.27 -1.12 -2.48
C PHE A 13 6.04 -1.74 -1.30
N SER A 14 5.45 -2.64 -0.50
CA SER A 14 6.06 -3.10 0.75
C SER A 14 6.08 -4.61 0.98
N GLY A 15 5.48 -5.40 0.08
CA GLY A 15 5.45 -6.86 0.19
C GLY A 15 4.98 -7.33 1.58
N VAL A 16 5.81 -8.12 2.26
CA VAL A 16 5.58 -8.65 3.62
C VAL A 16 5.55 -7.60 4.74
N HIS A 17 6.09 -6.39 4.54
CA HIS A 17 6.17 -5.35 5.59
C HIS A 17 4.93 -4.45 5.67
N SER A 18 3.95 -4.68 4.80
CA SER A 18 2.70 -3.92 4.68
C SER A 18 1.94 -3.80 6.01
N GLY A 19 1.96 -4.84 6.86
CA GLY A 19 1.32 -4.82 8.18
C GLY A 19 1.94 -3.85 9.18
N VAL A 20 3.28 -3.73 9.21
CA VAL A 20 3.99 -2.81 10.11
C VAL A 20 3.82 -1.36 9.64
N VAL A 21 3.94 -1.12 8.33
CA VAL A 21 3.69 0.19 7.72
C VAL A 21 2.26 0.64 7.99
N PHE A 22 1.28 -0.24 7.78
CA PHE A 22 -0.12 0.05 8.07
C PHE A 22 -0.37 0.33 9.56
N GLY A 23 0.31 -0.41 10.46
CA GLY A 23 0.27 -0.17 11.89
C GLY A 23 0.79 1.22 12.27
N VAL A 24 1.96 1.61 11.74
CA VAL A 24 2.56 2.94 11.98
C VAL A 24 1.68 4.05 11.41
N CYS A 25 1.08 3.87 10.23
CA CYS A 25 0.13 4.84 9.68
C CYS A 25 -1.09 5.04 10.59
N ASN A 26 -1.61 3.97 11.20
CA ASN A 26 -2.74 4.05 12.12
C ASN A 26 -2.38 4.76 13.43
N THR A 27 -1.17 4.53 13.98
CA THR A 27 -0.74 5.22 15.20
C THR A 27 -0.55 6.71 14.96
N ILE A 28 0.10 7.10 13.86
CA ILE A 28 0.26 8.52 13.47
C ILE A 28 -1.11 9.17 13.23
N SER A 29 -2.02 8.48 12.54
CA SER A 29 -3.39 8.98 12.32
C SER A 29 -4.14 9.18 13.63
N SER A 30 -3.99 8.26 14.58
CA SER A 30 -4.64 8.35 15.89
C SER A 30 -4.08 9.52 16.72
N ILE A 31 -2.76 9.73 16.67
CA ILE A 31 -2.11 10.87 17.35
C ILE A 31 -2.56 12.19 16.72
N GLY A 32 -2.56 12.28 15.39
CA GLY A 32 -3.05 13.47 14.67
C GLY A 32 -4.52 13.77 14.98
N GLY A 33 -5.35 12.73 15.03
CA GLY A 33 -6.77 12.83 15.41
C GLY A 33 -6.97 13.29 16.86
N PHE A 34 -6.06 12.95 17.77
CA PHE A 34 -6.07 13.44 19.15
C PHE A 34 -5.61 14.91 19.26
N CYS A 35 -4.59 15.31 18.48
CA CYS A 35 -4.07 16.68 18.48
C CYS A 35 -5.03 17.68 17.82
N ALA A 36 -5.83 17.25 16.84
CA ALA A 36 -6.77 18.11 16.12
C ALA A 36 -7.80 18.85 17.02
N PRO A 37 -8.55 18.18 17.92
CA PRO A 37 -9.48 18.86 18.83
C PRO A 37 -8.75 19.68 19.90
N TYR A 38 -7.53 19.32 20.28
CA TYR A 38 -6.73 20.10 21.23
C TYR A 38 -6.36 21.47 20.65
N ILE A 39 -5.84 21.50 19.42
CA ILE A 39 -5.47 22.73 18.72
C ILE A 39 -6.72 23.57 18.40
N THR A 40 -7.79 22.92 17.95
CA THR A 40 -9.07 23.60 17.66
C THR A 40 -9.69 24.20 18.92
N GLY A 41 -9.58 23.52 20.07
CA GLY A 41 -10.05 24.03 21.36
C GLY A 41 -9.27 25.25 21.86
N PHE A 42 -7.99 25.36 21.51
CA PHE A 42 -7.20 26.55 21.84
C PHE A 42 -7.53 27.75 20.95
N ILE A 43 -7.85 27.50 19.68
CA ILE A 43 -8.20 28.53 18.69
C ILE A 43 -9.62 29.06 18.88
N THR A 44 -10.57 28.19 19.25
CA THR A 44 -11.99 28.53 19.38
C THR A 44 -12.35 28.90 20.82
N LYS A 45 -11.61 29.83 21.44
CA LYS A 45 -11.91 30.27 22.82
C LYS A 45 -13.19 31.09 22.91
N ASN A 46 -13.48 31.94 21.92
CA ASN A 46 -14.65 32.81 21.92
C ASN A 46 -15.82 32.24 21.08
N LYS A 47 -15.63 31.08 20.44
CA LYS A 47 -16.63 30.39 19.60
C LYS A 47 -17.23 31.28 18.52
N THR A 48 -16.43 32.19 17.98
CA THR A 48 -16.88 33.12 16.95
C THR A 48 -16.71 32.52 15.55
N ALA A 49 -17.52 32.97 14.59
CA ALA A 49 -17.43 32.49 13.20
C ALA A 49 -16.06 32.79 12.53
N GLY A 50 -15.33 33.80 13.01
CA GLY A 50 -13.99 34.12 12.54
C GLY A 50 -12.93 33.09 12.97
N GLU A 51 -13.00 32.60 14.21
CA GLU A 51 -12.07 31.59 14.75
C GLU A 51 -12.24 30.24 14.03
N TRP A 52 -13.47 29.87 13.67
CA TRP A 52 -13.75 28.66 12.88
C TRP A 52 -13.20 28.74 11.46
N LYS A 53 -13.25 29.92 10.82
CA LYS A 53 -12.59 30.13 9.52
C LYS A 53 -11.08 29.93 9.62
N LEU A 54 -10.45 30.41 10.69
CA LEU A 54 -9.02 30.21 10.93
C LEU A 54 -8.69 28.71 11.11
N ALA A 55 -9.50 27.98 11.88
CA ALA A 55 -9.33 26.53 12.06
C ALA A 55 -9.43 25.76 10.73
N LEU A 56 -10.39 26.12 9.88
CA LEU A 56 -10.52 25.53 8.55
C LEU A 56 -9.35 25.88 7.63
N MET A 57 -8.82 27.11 7.69
CA MET A 57 -7.62 27.48 6.93
C MET A 57 -6.37 26.71 7.39
N LEU A 58 -6.23 26.47 8.70
CA LEU A 58 -5.15 25.63 9.24
C LEU A 58 -5.29 24.17 8.81
N TYR A 59 -6.52 23.66 8.74
CA TYR A 59 -6.81 22.34 8.20
C TYR A 59 -6.37 22.26 6.73
N ALA A 60 -6.78 23.22 5.89
CA ALA A 60 -6.35 23.28 4.50
C ALA A 60 -4.81 23.38 4.35
N ALA A 61 -4.14 24.16 5.20
CA ALA A 61 -2.68 24.28 5.22
C ALA A 61 -1.99 22.95 5.57
N SER A 62 -2.54 22.15 6.47
CA SER A 62 -1.96 20.84 6.82
C SER A 62 -2.05 19.82 5.68
N PHE A 63 -3.10 19.88 4.85
CA PHE A 63 -3.16 19.09 3.60
C PHE A 63 -2.11 19.52 2.60
N LEU A 64 -1.87 20.82 2.44
CA LEU A 64 -0.82 21.32 1.55
C LEU A 64 0.57 20.88 2.02
N ILE A 65 0.87 20.97 3.32
CA ILE A 65 2.14 20.49 3.88
C ILE A 65 2.28 18.98 3.64
N SER A 66 1.22 18.21 3.88
CA SER A 66 1.20 16.77 3.63
C SER A 66 1.43 16.44 2.14
N ALA A 67 0.82 17.21 1.23
CA ALA A 67 1.00 17.03 -0.21
C ALA A 67 2.43 17.33 -0.65
N VAL A 68 3.05 18.38 -0.11
CA VAL A 68 4.45 18.73 -0.38
C VAL A 68 5.38 17.67 0.19
N ALA A 69 5.18 17.25 1.43
CA ALA A 69 5.97 16.19 2.06
C ALA A 69 5.86 14.88 1.27
N PHE A 70 4.65 14.49 0.86
CA PHE A 70 4.46 13.32 0.01
C PHE A 70 5.17 13.49 -1.34
N SER A 71 5.07 14.66 -1.98
CA SER A 71 5.74 14.90 -3.27
C SER A 71 7.26 14.87 -3.19
N LEU A 72 7.85 15.22 -2.03
CA LEU A 72 9.31 15.19 -1.82
C LEU A 72 9.82 13.81 -1.42
N LEU A 73 9.04 13.05 -0.65
CA LEU A 73 9.44 11.74 -0.11
C LEU A 73 9.00 10.57 -1.00
N ALA A 74 8.01 10.76 -1.87
CA ALA A 74 7.55 9.73 -2.80
C ALA A 74 8.63 9.48 -3.86
N ARG A 75 9.37 8.39 -3.67
CA ARG A 75 10.25 7.82 -4.68
C ARG A 75 9.45 6.80 -5.50
N GLY A 76 9.47 6.93 -6.82
CA GLY A 76 8.79 6.01 -7.74
C GLY A 76 9.52 4.70 -8.00
N GLU A 77 10.61 4.41 -7.28
CA GLU A 77 11.39 3.19 -7.42
C GLU A 77 11.17 2.31 -6.19
N THR A 78 10.92 1.01 -6.44
CA THR A 78 10.79 -0.01 -5.40
C THR A 78 12.13 -0.18 -4.70
N GLU A 79 12.20 0.25 -3.44
CA GLU A 79 13.40 0.14 -2.63
C GLU A 79 13.77 -1.35 -2.38
N PRO A 80 15.07 -1.70 -2.27
CA PRO A 80 15.53 -3.09 -2.28
C PRO A 80 15.06 -3.95 -1.10
N TRP A 81 14.57 -3.36 -0.02
CA TRP A 81 13.97 -4.06 1.13
C TRP A 81 12.52 -4.50 0.88
N ALA A 82 11.89 -3.99 -0.18
CA ALA A 82 10.54 -4.36 -0.61
C ALA A 82 10.52 -5.38 -1.76
N ARG A 83 11.69 -5.80 -2.25
CA ARG A 83 11.80 -6.92 -3.19
C ARG A 83 11.70 -8.21 -2.38
N ASP A 84 10.60 -8.95 -2.54
CA ASP A 84 10.46 -10.29 -1.95
C ASP A 84 11.23 -11.31 -2.81
N ASP A 85 12.52 -11.46 -2.52
CA ASP A 85 13.41 -12.48 -3.10
C ASP A 85 12.82 -13.90 -2.94
N VAL A 86 12.03 -14.14 -1.88
CA VAL A 86 11.33 -15.41 -1.63
C VAL A 86 10.12 -15.63 -2.56
N HIS A 87 9.43 -14.57 -2.99
CA HIS A 87 8.26 -14.70 -3.86
C HIS A 87 8.69 -14.93 -5.32
N ASP A 88 9.76 -14.26 -5.75
CA ASP A 88 10.35 -14.46 -7.08
C ASP A 88 10.92 -15.87 -7.24
N GLU A 89 11.55 -16.43 -6.19
CA GLU A 89 12.09 -17.81 -6.22
C GLU A 89 10.98 -18.88 -6.31
N LYS A 90 9.88 -18.71 -5.57
CA LYS A 90 8.74 -19.66 -5.62
C LYS A 90 8.00 -19.63 -6.95
N ILE A 91 7.85 -18.46 -7.58
CA ILE A 91 7.24 -18.36 -8.91
C ILE A 91 8.13 -19.03 -9.96
N ASN A 92 9.44 -18.78 -9.93
CA ASN A 92 10.35 -19.45 -10.85
C ASN A 92 10.34 -20.97 -10.70
N TYR A 93 10.32 -21.49 -9.47
CA TYR A 93 10.20 -22.93 -9.21
C TYR A 93 8.90 -23.53 -9.77
N ASP A 94 7.75 -22.86 -9.60
CA ASP A 94 6.47 -23.34 -10.14
C ASP A 94 6.43 -23.28 -11.68
N VAL A 95 7.00 -22.25 -12.28
CA VAL A 95 7.11 -22.10 -13.74
C VAL A 95 8.01 -23.19 -14.33
N ASP A 96 9.16 -23.46 -13.71
CA ASP A 96 10.08 -24.50 -14.15
C ASP A 96 9.46 -25.89 -13.99
N ALA A 97 8.80 -26.17 -12.87
CA ALA A 97 8.08 -27.43 -12.65
C ALA A 97 6.95 -27.62 -13.66
N ASN A 98 6.16 -26.58 -13.96
CA ASN A 98 5.11 -26.65 -14.96
C ASN A 98 5.67 -26.86 -16.38
N LYS A 99 6.83 -26.29 -16.69
CA LYS A 99 7.50 -26.46 -17.98
C LYS A 99 8.00 -27.90 -18.15
N GLU A 100 8.64 -28.48 -17.13
CA GLU A 100 9.03 -29.89 -17.13
C GLU A 100 7.80 -30.82 -17.28
N LEU A 101 6.70 -30.53 -16.58
CA LEU A 101 5.46 -31.28 -16.71
C LEU A 101 4.84 -31.16 -18.12
N MET A 102 4.98 -30.02 -18.79
CA MET A 102 4.53 -29.85 -20.17
C MET A 102 5.40 -30.62 -21.16
N GLU A 103 6.71 -30.67 -20.97
CA GLU A 103 7.64 -31.47 -21.79
C GLU A 103 7.36 -32.97 -21.64
N ILE A 104 7.11 -33.44 -20.42
CA ILE A 104 6.71 -34.83 -20.15
C ILE A 104 5.38 -35.13 -20.82
N LYS A 105 4.37 -34.27 -20.68
CA LYS A 105 3.07 -34.46 -21.33
C LYS A 105 3.17 -34.46 -22.84
N ALA A 106 3.99 -33.58 -23.43
CA ALA A 106 4.23 -33.53 -24.88
C ALA A 106 4.91 -34.80 -25.39
N SER A 107 5.85 -35.37 -24.63
CA SER A 107 6.52 -36.63 -24.97
C SER A 107 5.64 -37.88 -24.75
N THR A 108 4.56 -37.76 -23.97
CA THR A 108 3.66 -38.89 -23.65
C THR A 108 2.40 -38.92 -24.54
N VAL A 109 2.20 -37.96 -25.45
CA VAL A 109 1.14 -38.03 -26.48
C VAL A 109 1.56 -39.07 -27.54
N VAL A 110 1.44 -40.34 -27.18
CA VAL A 110 1.39 -41.46 -28.12
C VAL A 110 0.03 -41.37 -28.82
N PRO A 111 -0.02 -41.32 -30.18
CA PRO A 111 -1.30 -41.24 -30.88
C PRO A 111 -2.12 -42.51 -30.61
N GLN A 112 -3.34 -42.32 -30.07
CA GLN A 112 -4.32 -43.38 -29.77
C GLN A 112 -4.85 -44.13 -31.03
N SER A 113 -4.20 -44.02 -32.18
CA SER A 113 -4.63 -44.65 -33.44
C SER A 113 -4.02 -46.04 -33.69
N GLN A 114 -3.36 -46.68 -32.72
CA GLN A 114 -2.72 -48.00 -32.87
C GLN A 114 -3.19 -49.05 -31.85
N VAL A 115 -4.36 -48.84 -31.22
CA VAL A 115 -5.03 -49.87 -30.42
C VAL A 115 -6.37 -50.21 -31.09
N ALA A 116 -6.29 -51.00 -32.16
CA ALA A 116 -7.42 -51.61 -32.85
C ALA A 116 -7.18 -53.12 -32.91
#